data_AF-Q86FJ7-F1
#
_entry.id   AF-Q86FJ7-F1
#
_cell.length_a   1.000
_cell.length_b   1.000
_cell.length_c   1.000
_cell.angle_alpha   90.00
_cell.angle_beta   90.00
_cell.angle_gamma   90.00
#
_symmetry.space_group_name_H-M   'P 1'
#
loop_
_entity.id
_entity.type
_entity.pdbx_description
1 polymer ?
#
loop_
_entity_poly.entity_id
_entity_poly.type
_entity_poly.pdbx_seq_one_letter_code
_entity_poly.pdbx_strand_id
1 'polypeptide(L)'
;MYIMCVSIVVLPLFIVPLTSQNSSIFVPSHDWQEVLPDQTIPPGLHVRQNIRTKYTEAKSIDKSSNVTDIISDGLENSLVNLSAYLRAGGAEKLNNDSATRFRPYEELMEDFQKIT
;
A
#
# COMPACT_ATOMS: atom_id res chain seq x y z
N MET A 1 -5.53 -38.92 36.83
CA MET A 1 -4.14 -38.40 36.68
C MET A 1 -3.52 -38.66 35.30
N TYR A 2 -4.26 -39.16 34.30
CA TYR A 2 -3.75 -39.31 32.91
C TYR A 2 -4.23 -38.17 31.98
N ILE A 3 -5.43 -37.64 32.23
CA ILE A 3 -6.09 -36.61 31.41
C ILE A 3 -5.33 -35.26 31.46
N MET A 4 -4.70 -34.95 32.60
CA MET A 4 -3.88 -33.74 32.79
C MET A 4 -2.54 -33.80 32.03
N CYS A 5 -2.04 -35.00 31.75
CA CYS A 5 -0.79 -35.19 31.01
C CYS A 5 -1.03 -35.13 29.49
N VAL A 6 -2.20 -35.55 29.02
CA VAL A 6 -2.56 -35.46 27.59
C VAL A 6 -2.70 -34.00 27.14
N SER A 7 -3.23 -33.11 27.98
CA SER A 7 -3.36 -31.69 27.62
C SER A 7 -2.02 -30.93 27.61
N ILE A 8 -1.12 -31.20 28.56
CA ILE A 8 0.21 -30.56 28.65
C ILE A 8 1.15 -30.97 27.51
N VAL A 9 0.99 -32.16 26.94
CA VAL A 9 1.84 -32.65 25.83
C VAL A 9 1.27 -32.25 24.46
N VAL A 10 -0.03 -31.95 24.35
CA VAL A 10 -0.67 -31.54 23.09
C VAL A 10 -0.57 -30.03 22.82
N LEU A 11 -0.43 -29.19 23.86
CA LEU A 11 -0.36 -27.73 23.72
C LEU A 11 0.94 -27.11 23.14
N PRO A 12 2.15 -27.70 23.27
CA PRO A 12 3.35 -27.13 22.64
C PRO A 12 3.53 -27.51 21.17
N LEU A 13 2.67 -28.35 20.58
CA LEU A 13 2.70 -28.69 19.15
C LEU A 13 2.02 -27.65 18.26
N PHE A 14 1.34 -26.65 18.83
CA PHE A 14 0.58 -25.66 18.06
C PHE A 14 1.21 -24.26 17.99
N ILE A 15 2.31 -24.02 18.72
CA ILE A 15 2.95 -22.69 18.74
C ILE A 15 4.45 -22.83 18.53
N VAL A 16 4.84 -23.41 17.40
CA VAL A 16 6.11 -23.07 16.77
C VAL A 16 5.84 -22.96 15.27
N PRO A 17 5.54 -21.77 14.72
CA PRO A 17 5.83 -21.56 13.31
C PRO A 17 7.35 -21.70 13.21
N LEU A 18 7.81 -22.86 12.74
CA LEU A 18 9.17 -23.00 12.26
C LEU A 18 9.24 -22.09 11.04
N THR A 19 9.57 -20.81 11.24
CA THR A 19 9.99 -19.94 10.17
C THR A 19 11.36 -20.44 9.75
N SER A 20 11.35 -21.53 8.98
CA SER A 20 12.44 -21.91 8.12
C SER A 20 12.65 -20.72 7.20
N GLN A 21 13.55 -19.83 7.61
CA GLN A 21 13.97 -18.64 6.89
C GLN A 21 14.75 -19.06 5.65
N ASN A 22 14.04 -19.68 4.71
CA ASN A 22 14.46 -19.78 3.33
C ASN A 22 13.76 -18.60 2.66
N SER A 23 14.44 -17.47 2.56
CA SER A 23 13.96 -16.26 1.89
C SER A 23 13.73 -16.60 0.42
N SER A 24 12.55 -17.14 0.13
CA SER A 24 12.17 -17.49 -1.23
C SER A 24 11.96 -16.21 -2.03
N ILE A 25 12.25 -16.27 -3.32
CA ILE A 25 11.96 -15.18 -4.24
C ILE A 25 10.49 -15.27 -4.63
N PHE A 26 9.79 -14.13 -4.67
CA PHE A 26 8.41 -14.06 -5.13
C PHE A 26 8.31 -14.37 -6.63
N VAL A 27 7.45 -15.33 -6.98
CA VAL A 27 7.16 -15.71 -8.36
C VAL A 27 5.84 -15.05 -8.77
N PRO A 28 5.88 -13.99 -9.60
CA PRO A 28 4.70 -13.21 -9.94
C PRO A 28 3.77 -13.93 -10.92
N SER A 29 2.46 -13.72 -10.75
CA SER A 29 1.42 -14.06 -11.75
C SER A 29 0.79 -12.82 -12.38
N HIS A 30 -0.08 -12.98 -13.38
CA HIS A 30 -0.85 -11.85 -13.94
C HIS A 30 -1.90 -11.28 -12.98
N ASP A 31 -2.33 -12.07 -11.99
CA ASP A 31 -3.28 -11.67 -10.96
C ASP A 31 -2.56 -11.24 -9.68
N TRP A 32 -3.27 -10.45 -8.87
CA TRP A 32 -2.78 -10.02 -7.56
C TRP A 32 -2.63 -11.21 -6.62
N GLN A 33 -1.42 -11.39 -6.11
CA GLN A 33 -1.08 -12.44 -5.16
C GLN A 33 -0.43 -11.83 -3.91
N GLU A 34 -0.73 -12.42 -2.76
CA GLU A 34 -0.15 -12.01 -1.49
C GLU A 34 1.35 -12.34 -1.44
N VAL A 35 2.14 -11.37 -0.98
CA VAL A 35 3.59 -11.51 -0.74
C VAL A 35 3.79 -11.81 0.74
N LEU A 36 4.50 -12.90 1.04
CA LEU A 36 4.82 -13.26 2.41
C LEU A 36 5.82 -12.26 3.02
N PRO A 37 5.77 -11.97 4.34
CA PRO A 37 6.61 -10.95 4.98
C PRO A 37 8.12 -11.09 4.76
N ASP A 38 8.64 -12.31 4.62
CA ASP A 38 10.07 -12.60 4.44
C ASP A 38 10.45 -12.92 2.98
N GLN A 39 9.54 -12.68 2.04
CA GLN A 39 9.73 -13.00 0.63
C GLN A 39 10.35 -11.82 -0.11
N THR A 40 11.39 -12.07 -0.91
CA THR A 40 12.02 -11.01 -1.70
C THR A 40 11.18 -10.74 -2.95
N ILE A 41 10.77 -9.49 -3.16
CA ILE A 41 10.03 -9.05 -4.35
C ILE A 41 11.03 -8.67 -5.46
N PRO A 42 11.02 -9.35 -6.62
CA PRO A 42 11.83 -8.93 -7.77
C PRO A 42 11.46 -7.51 -8.25
N PRO A 43 12.44 -6.75 -8.78
CA PRO A 43 12.14 -5.45 -9.40
C PRO A 43 11.25 -5.61 -10.64
N GLY A 44 10.48 -4.57 -10.97
CA GLY A 44 9.63 -4.56 -12.17
C GLY A 44 8.24 -5.17 -11.99
N LEU A 45 7.81 -5.40 -10.74
CA LEU A 45 6.46 -5.86 -10.41
C LEU A 45 5.56 -4.70 -9.95
N HIS A 46 4.26 -4.83 -10.19
CA HIS A 46 3.27 -3.96 -9.57
C HIS A 46 3.02 -4.42 -8.14
N VAL A 47 3.23 -3.54 -7.17
CA VAL A 47 3.09 -3.82 -5.73
C VAL A 47 2.05 -2.86 -5.15
N ARG A 48 1.17 -3.38 -4.29
CA ARG A 48 0.23 -2.57 -3.50
C ARG A 48 0.11 -3.11 -2.09
N GLN A 49 -0.34 -2.27 -1.16
CA GLN A 49 -0.78 -2.72 0.15
C GLN A 49 -2.31 -2.81 0.18
N ASN A 50 -2.83 -3.97 0.54
CA ASN A 50 -4.25 -4.13 0.77
C ASN A 50 -4.60 -3.53 2.14
N ILE A 51 -5.33 -2.41 2.16
CA ILE A 51 -5.63 -1.70 3.41
C ILE A 51 -6.52 -2.48 4.38
N ARG A 52 -7.32 -3.44 3.87
CA ARG A 52 -8.24 -4.26 4.65
C ARG A 52 -7.51 -5.42 5.33
N THR A 53 -6.68 -6.14 4.58
CA THR A 53 -5.94 -7.30 5.11
C THR A 53 -4.56 -6.92 5.66
N LYS A 54 -4.08 -5.72 5.36
CA LYS A 54 -2.73 -5.19 5.65
C LYS A 54 -1.59 -5.89 4.92
N TYR A 55 -1.88 -6.92 4.14
CA TYR A 55 -0.88 -7.65 3.37
C TYR A 55 -0.42 -6.90 2.13
N THR A 56 0.84 -7.14 1.77
CA THR A 56 1.41 -6.67 0.51
C THR A 56 1.00 -7.64 -0.58
N GLU A 57 0.55 -7.12 -1.72
CA GLU A 57 0.18 -7.91 -2.88
C GLU A 57 1.04 -7.47 -4.08
N ALA A 58 1.42 -8.41 -4.93
CA ALA A 58 2.16 -8.14 -6.14
C ALA A 58 1.62 -8.90 -7.36
N LYS A 59 1.81 -8.32 -8.55
CA LYS A 59 1.51 -8.97 -9.83
C LYS A 59 2.53 -8.58 -10.91
N SER A 60 2.61 -9.40 -11.96
CA SER A 60 3.37 -9.10 -13.17
C SER A 60 2.80 -7.88 -13.88
N ILE A 61 3.69 -7.08 -14.48
CA ILE A 61 3.28 -6.03 -15.39
C ILE A 61 2.86 -6.65 -16.73
N ASP A 62 1.73 -6.21 -17.29
CA ASP A 62 1.26 -6.71 -18.58
C ASP A 62 2.02 -5.99 -19.70
N LYS A 63 2.54 -6.72 -20.67
CA LYS A 63 3.37 -6.15 -21.75
C LYS A 63 2.60 -5.15 -22.63
N SER A 64 1.26 -5.23 -22.63
CA SER A 64 0.37 -4.32 -23.34
C SER A 64 -0.06 -3.10 -22.53
N SER A 65 0.21 -3.07 -21.22
CA SER A 65 0.00 -1.84 -20.43
C SER A 65 1.22 -0.96 -20.65
N ASN A 66 1.16 -0.17 -21.72
CA ASN A 66 2.13 0.87 -21.99
C ASN A 66 2.07 1.84 -20.79
N VAL A 67 3.19 2.19 -20.18
CA VAL A 67 3.26 3.21 -19.11
C VAL A 67 2.60 4.53 -19.57
N THR A 68 2.58 4.77 -20.88
CA THR A 68 1.90 5.90 -21.53
C THR A 68 0.38 5.88 -21.36
N ASP A 69 -0.26 4.71 -21.32
CA ASP A 69 -1.72 4.59 -21.26
C ASP A 69 -2.27 4.82 -19.83
N ILE A 70 -1.46 4.50 -18.81
CA ILE A 70 -1.78 4.82 -17.41
C ILE A 70 -1.55 6.31 -17.14
N ILE A 71 -0.50 6.88 -17.76
CA ILE A 71 -0.23 8.32 -17.64
C ILE A 71 -1.31 9.12 -18.36
N SER A 72 -1.82 8.70 -19.52
CA SER A 72 -2.87 9.46 -20.24
C SER A 72 -4.15 9.61 -19.42
N ASP A 73 -4.66 8.53 -18.81
CA ASP A 73 -5.92 8.58 -18.05
C ASP A 73 -5.83 9.47 -16.79
N GLY A 74 -4.66 9.49 -16.14
CA GLY A 74 -4.42 10.34 -14.96
C GLY A 74 -4.01 11.77 -15.32
N LEU A 75 -3.22 11.94 -16.38
CA LEU A 75 -2.69 13.23 -16.82
C LEU A 75 -3.78 14.06 -17.50
N GLU A 76 -4.67 13.48 -18.30
CA GLU A 76 -5.77 14.21 -18.92
C GLU A 76 -6.68 14.83 -17.87
N ASN A 77 -7.07 14.07 -16.85
CA ASN A 77 -7.86 14.58 -15.73
C ASN A 77 -7.09 15.64 -14.92
N SER A 78 -5.78 15.46 -14.73
CA SER A 78 -4.92 16.44 -14.06
C SER A 78 -4.79 17.75 -14.87
N LEU A 79 -4.64 17.65 -16.19
CA LEU A 79 -4.55 18.79 -17.12
C LEU A 79 -5.88 19.52 -17.26
N VAL A 80 -7.00 18.79 -17.29
CA VAL A 80 -8.35 19.37 -17.30
C VAL A 80 -8.56 20.18 -16.02
N ASN A 81 -8.22 19.62 -14.85
CA ASN A 81 -8.32 20.32 -13.57
C ASN A 81 -7.38 21.54 -13.49
N LEU A 82 -6.14 21.41 -13.97
CA LEU A 82 -5.18 22.52 -14.01
C LEU A 82 -5.64 23.62 -14.98
N SER A 83 -6.19 23.26 -16.14
CA SER A 83 -6.72 24.22 -17.11
C SER A 83 -7.97 24.93 -16.60
N ALA A 84 -8.84 24.24 -15.87
CA ALA A 84 -9.99 24.82 -15.20
C ALA A 84 -9.54 25.82 -14.12
N TYR A 85 -8.52 25.47 -13.34
CA TYR A 85 -7.91 26.35 -12.34
C TYR A 85 -7.27 27.60 -12.96
N LEU A 86 -6.50 27.44 -14.04
CA LEU A 86 -5.89 28.55 -14.78
C LEU A 86 -6.95 29.47 -15.42
N ARG A 87 -8.03 28.91 -15.99
CA ARG A 87 -9.16 29.68 -16.51
C ARG A 87 -9.95 30.41 -15.43
N ALA A 88 -10.03 29.83 -14.23
CA ALA A 88 -10.67 30.46 -13.08
C ALA A 88 -9.83 31.59 -12.45
N GLY A 89 -8.71 31.97 -13.07
CA GLY A 89 -7.85 33.07 -12.61
C GLY A 89 -6.75 32.64 -11.65
N GLY A 90 -6.50 31.34 -11.46
CA GLY A 90 -5.51 30.79 -10.53
C GLY A 90 -4.03 31.08 -10.85
N ALA A 91 -3.75 31.93 -11.84
CA ALA A 91 -2.43 32.51 -12.12
C ALA A 91 -2.25 33.89 -11.44
N GLU A 92 -3.07 34.19 -10.43
CA GLU A 92 -2.82 35.25 -9.46
C GLU A 92 -1.51 34.96 -8.70
N LYS A 93 -0.65 35.98 -8.57
CA LYS A 93 0.63 35.91 -7.83
C LYS A 93 0.45 35.09 -6.55
N LEU A 94 1.21 34.00 -6.43
CA LEU A 94 1.36 33.25 -5.19
C LEU A 94 1.84 34.23 -4.11
N ASN A 95 0.90 34.77 -3.33
CA ASN A 95 1.23 35.26 -2.02
C ASN A 95 1.58 34.03 -1.19
N ASN A 96 2.63 34.18 -0.39
CA ASN A 96 3.14 33.21 0.56
C ASN A 96 2.07 32.62 1.51
N ASP A 97 0.88 33.21 1.57
CA ASP A 97 -0.30 32.71 2.30
C ASP A 97 -0.95 31.45 1.69
N SER A 98 -0.67 31.11 0.42
CA SER A 98 -1.23 29.91 -0.23
C SER A 98 -0.36 28.66 -0.02
N ALA A 99 0.92 28.83 0.34
CA ALA A 99 1.82 27.74 0.73
C ALA A 99 1.51 27.19 2.14
N THR A 100 0.68 27.89 2.91
CA THR A 100 0.21 27.52 4.26
C THR A 100 -1.13 26.76 4.24
N ARG A 101 -1.56 26.20 3.11
CA ARG A 101 -2.84 25.45 2.99
C ARG A 101 -2.80 24.01 3.50
N PHE A 102 -1.72 23.59 4.14
CA PHE A 102 -1.71 22.35 4.91
C PHE A 102 -2.08 22.67 6.35
N ARG A 103 -3.01 21.90 6.94
CA ARG A 103 -3.34 22.02 8.36
C ARG A 103 -2.09 21.74 9.20
N PRO A 104 -1.90 22.44 10.34
CA PRO A 104 -0.79 22.16 11.24
C PRO A 104 -0.88 20.71 11.76
N TYR A 105 0.27 20.15 12.13
CA TYR A 105 0.38 18.75 12.55
C TYR A 105 -0.49 18.44 13.78
N GLU A 106 -0.61 19.39 14.68
CA GLU A 106 -1.37 19.29 15.92
C GLU A 106 -2.86 19.04 15.64
N GLU A 107 -3.44 19.76 14.68
CA GLU A 107 -4.84 19.59 14.26
C GLU A 107 -5.06 18.24 13.58
N LEU A 108 -4.12 17.82 12.73
CA LEU A 108 -4.17 16.51 12.08
C LEU A 108 -4.08 15.35 13.08
N MET A 109 -3.30 15.53 14.16
CA MET A 109 -3.18 14.54 15.22
C MET A 109 -4.48 14.43 16.03
N GLU A 110 -5.11 15.56 16.37
CA GLU A 110 -6.40 15.56 17.05
C GLU A 110 -7.48 14.83 16.24
N ASP A 111 -7.57 15.11 14.94
CA ASP A 111 -8.48 14.42 14.03
C ASP A 111 -8.24 12.90 14.02
N PHE A 112 -6.97 12.47 14.00
CA PHE A 112 -6.60 11.05 14.00
C PHE A 112 -6.99 10.33 15.30
N GLN A 113 -6.80 10.98 16.45
CA GLN A 113 -7.22 10.44 17.75
C GLN A 113 -8.75 10.33 17.85
N LYS A 114 -9.50 11.22 17.20
CA LYS A 114 -10.96 11.18 17.20
C LYS A 114 -11.56 10.01 16.42
N ILE A 115 -10.84 9.48 15.43
CA ILE A 115 -11.29 8.38 14.57
C ILE A 115 -10.77 7.01 14.99
N THR A 116 -9.92 6.94 16.03
CA THR A 116 -9.39 5.70 16.61
C THR A 116 -10.18 5.33 17.87
#